data_AF-A0A927T572-F1
#
_entry.id   AF-A0A927T572-F1
#
_cell.length_a   1.000
_cell.length_b   1.000
_cell.length_c   1.000
_cell.angle_alpha   90.00
_cell.angle_beta   90.00
_cell.angle_gamma   90.00
#
_symmetry.space_group_name_H-M   'P 1'
#
loop_
_entity.id
_entity.type
_entity.pdbx_description
1 polymer ?
#
loop_
_entity_poly.entity_id
_entity_poly.type
_entity_poly.pdbx_seq_one_letter_code
_entity_poly.pdbx_strand_id
1 'polypeptide(L)'
;MTLITGDLHRRFERIISFSRKYGTVDGDTMIILGDAGINFYGGRKDKQFKDHVVDLGMKFFCIHGNHEMRPESTGLYKEKEWNGGIVYVEDDYPDLMFAKDGEIFDIDGYKTIVIGGAYSVDKFYRLERGYQWFADEQPTEETKAYVEQQLDKVGWNVDVVLSHTVPYQYRPVDLFIRGLDQSTVDSSTEKWLTDIESRLTYKKWYAGHYHCDRDVDNLKIMYRKVCLFMSDTDLKFEME
;
A
#
# COMPACT_ATOMS: atom_id res chain seq x y z
N MET A 1 14.25 -5.30 11.25
CA MET A 1 13.48 -4.07 11.53
C MET A 1 12.34 -3.95 10.54
N THR A 2 11.28 -3.20 10.85
CA THR A 2 10.23 -2.89 9.88
C THR A 2 10.35 -1.45 9.39
N LEU A 3 10.43 -1.30 8.08
CA LEU A 3 10.51 -0.03 7.35
C LEU A 3 9.21 0.17 6.57
N ILE A 4 8.89 1.41 6.25
CA ILE A 4 7.67 1.75 5.52
C ILE A 4 7.91 2.85 4.49
N THR A 5 7.28 2.72 3.32
CA THR A 5 7.27 3.70 2.22
C THR A 5 5.98 3.57 1.41
N GLY A 6 5.78 4.45 0.42
CA GLY A 6 4.64 4.43 -0.49
C GLY A 6 5.04 4.58 -1.96
N ASP A 7 4.15 4.12 -2.84
CA ASP A 7 4.10 4.47 -4.27
C ASP A 7 5.44 4.36 -5.00
N LEU A 8 6.00 3.15 -5.04
CA LEU A 8 7.27 2.93 -5.73
C LEU A 8 7.11 3.02 -7.25
N HIS A 9 6.00 2.54 -7.81
CA HIS A 9 5.77 2.44 -9.26
C HIS A 9 6.97 1.76 -9.96
N ARG A 10 7.43 0.63 -9.40
CA ARG A 10 8.66 -0.12 -9.77
C ARG A 10 9.99 0.59 -9.54
N ARG A 11 10.04 1.81 -9.01
CA ARG A 11 11.29 2.55 -8.79
C ARG A 11 12.02 2.12 -7.52
N PHE A 12 12.49 0.87 -7.51
CA PHE A 12 13.20 0.26 -6.38
C PHE A 12 14.63 0.78 -6.21
N GLU A 13 15.14 1.59 -7.14
CA GLU A 13 16.42 2.30 -6.98
C GLU A 13 16.45 3.17 -5.71
N ARG A 14 15.27 3.65 -5.29
CA ARG A 14 15.08 4.38 -4.04
C ARG A 14 15.36 3.51 -2.81
N ILE A 15 14.88 2.26 -2.83
CA ILE A 15 15.12 1.28 -1.76
C ILE A 15 16.59 0.86 -1.74
N ILE A 16 17.18 0.62 -2.92
CA ILE A 16 18.61 0.29 -3.05
C ILE A 16 19.48 1.41 -2.47
N SER A 17 19.17 2.67 -2.81
CA SER A 17 19.91 3.84 -2.33
C SER A 17 19.77 4.01 -0.81
N PHE A 18 18.56 3.80 -0.28
CA PHE A 18 18.32 3.79 1.16
C PHE A 18 19.12 2.69 1.87
N SER A 19 19.03 1.45 1.37
CA SER A 19 19.74 0.28 1.90
C SER A 19 21.25 0.50 1.98
N ARG A 20 21.86 1.02 0.91
CA ARG A 20 23.29 1.35 0.87
C ARG A 20 23.70 2.42 1.88
N LYS A 21 22.81 3.39 2.16
CA LYS A 21 23.11 4.53 3.04
C LYS A 21 22.90 4.21 4.52
N TYR A 22 21.83 3.49 4.86
CA TYR A 22 21.42 3.24 6.24
C TYR A 22 21.67 1.81 6.72
N GLY A 23 22.09 0.91 5.83
CA GLY A 23 22.42 -0.47 6.16
C GLY A 23 21.19 -1.29 6.54
N THR A 24 20.36 -1.64 5.57
CA THR A 24 19.36 -2.71 5.78
C THR A 24 20.07 -4.05 5.86
N VAL A 25 19.49 -4.98 6.60
CA VAL A 25 20.01 -6.35 6.76
C VAL A 25 19.02 -7.37 6.24
N ASP A 26 19.53 -8.57 5.93
CA ASP A 26 18.71 -9.68 5.51
C ASP A 26 17.60 -9.96 6.53
N GLY A 27 16.37 -10.07 6.03
CA GLY A 27 15.18 -10.32 6.84
C GLY A 27 14.51 -9.05 7.41
N ASP A 28 15.02 -7.85 7.15
CA ASP A 28 14.25 -6.61 7.34
C ASP A 28 12.98 -6.63 6.49
N THR A 29 11.89 -6.09 7.02
CA THR A 29 10.60 -5.98 6.32
C THR A 29 10.41 -4.57 5.79
N MET A 30 10.17 -4.42 4.49
CA MET A 30 9.75 -3.18 3.83
C MET A 30 8.25 -3.23 3.54
N ILE A 31 7.48 -2.40 4.24
CA ILE A 31 6.07 -2.16 3.94
C ILE A 31 5.96 -1.18 2.78
N ILE A 32 5.19 -1.53 1.75
CA ILE A 32 4.89 -0.66 0.61
C ILE A 32 3.39 -0.36 0.62
N LEU A 33 3.02 0.91 0.79
CA LEU A 33 1.66 1.42 0.89
C LEU A 33 0.92 1.48 -0.46
N GLY A 34 0.98 0.41 -1.24
CA GLY A 34 0.39 0.29 -2.56
C GLY A 34 1.31 0.73 -3.69
N ASP A 35 0.89 0.44 -4.92
CA ASP A 35 1.61 0.76 -6.15
C ASP A 35 3.09 0.35 -6.10
N ALA A 36 3.35 -0.88 -5.65
CA ALA A 36 4.68 -1.45 -5.71
C ALA A 36 5.11 -1.59 -7.19
N GLY A 37 4.14 -1.90 -8.04
CA GLY A 37 4.29 -2.06 -9.49
C GLY A 37 4.87 -3.41 -9.88
N ILE A 38 4.98 -4.33 -8.93
CA ILE A 38 5.62 -5.63 -9.10
C ILE A 38 4.84 -6.52 -10.09
N ASN A 39 3.51 -6.39 -10.10
CA ASN A 39 2.59 -7.14 -10.97
C ASN A 39 1.93 -6.26 -12.06
N PHE A 40 2.61 -5.21 -12.54
CA PHE A 40 2.00 -4.26 -13.48
C PHE A 40 2.07 -4.62 -14.99
N TYR A 41 2.90 -5.56 -15.47
CA TYR A 41 3.00 -5.92 -16.90
C TYR A 41 2.69 -7.38 -17.19
N GLY A 42 2.80 -8.24 -16.18
CA GLY A 42 2.74 -9.68 -16.28
C GLY A 42 3.93 -10.32 -16.99
N GLY A 43 3.92 -11.65 -17.01
CA GLY A 43 4.86 -12.48 -17.76
C GLY A 43 6.33 -12.24 -17.42
N ARG A 44 7.19 -12.29 -18.44
CA ARG A 44 8.65 -12.26 -18.27
C ARG A 44 9.17 -10.96 -17.65
N LYS A 45 8.55 -9.81 -17.95
CA LYS A 45 9.00 -8.51 -17.42
C LYS A 45 8.88 -8.48 -15.89
N ASP A 46 7.76 -8.96 -15.38
CA ASP A 46 7.51 -8.95 -13.93
C ASP A 46 8.30 -10.04 -13.24
N LYS A 47 8.46 -11.20 -13.87
CA LYS A 47 9.37 -12.23 -13.36
C LYS A 47 10.80 -11.71 -13.18
N GLN A 48 11.35 -11.09 -14.22
CA GLN A 48 12.69 -10.50 -14.15
C GLN A 48 12.77 -9.42 -13.09
N PHE A 49 11.74 -8.58 -12.95
CA PHE A 49 11.71 -7.56 -11.92
C PHE A 49 11.68 -8.16 -10.51
N LYS A 50 10.89 -9.20 -10.27
CA LYS A 50 10.84 -9.94 -9.00
C LYS A 50 12.20 -10.54 -8.65
N ASP A 51 12.91 -11.12 -9.62
CA ASP A 51 14.27 -11.63 -9.42
C ASP A 51 15.19 -10.51 -8.86
N HIS A 52 15.12 -9.29 -9.38
CA HIS A 52 15.91 -8.15 -8.86
C HIS A 52 15.43 -7.64 -7.49
N VAL A 53 14.12 -7.73 -7.21
CA VAL A 53 13.56 -7.29 -5.93
C VAL A 53 14.01 -8.22 -4.80
N VAL A 54 14.00 -9.54 -5.01
CA VAL A 54 14.42 -10.49 -3.98
C VAL A 54 15.92 -10.49 -3.72
N ASP A 55 16.74 -10.11 -4.71
CA ASP A 55 18.19 -9.90 -4.55
C ASP A 55 18.55 -8.78 -3.55
N LEU A 56 17.57 -7.98 -3.10
CA LEU A 56 17.76 -6.98 -2.05
C LEU A 56 17.86 -7.59 -0.64
N GLY A 57 17.56 -8.88 -0.46
CA GLY A 57 17.66 -9.59 0.83
C GLY A 57 16.57 -9.22 1.86
N MET A 58 15.67 -8.31 1.49
CA MET A 58 14.57 -7.85 2.34
C MET A 58 13.28 -8.62 2.07
N LYS A 59 12.39 -8.64 3.07
CA LYS A 59 10.99 -9.02 2.89
C LYS A 59 10.20 -7.81 2.43
N PHE A 60 9.35 -7.97 1.44
CA PHE A 60 8.46 -6.93 0.95
C PHE A 60 7.02 -7.27 1.30
N PHE A 61 6.37 -6.40 2.08
CA PHE A 61 4.98 -6.48 2.46
C PHE A 61 4.19 -5.38 1.74
N CYS A 62 3.56 -5.73 0.63
CA CYS A 62 2.89 -4.79 -0.26
C CYS A 62 1.38 -4.80 0.03
N ILE A 63 0.78 -3.64 0.25
CA ILE A 63 -0.68 -3.52 0.30
C ILE A 63 -1.24 -3.22 -1.09
N HIS A 64 -2.56 -3.31 -1.24
CA HIS A 64 -3.24 -3.05 -2.50
C HIS A 64 -3.18 -1.56 -2.90
N GLY A 65 -2.66 -1.24 -4.10
CA GLY A 65 -2.76 0.10 -4.72
C GLY A 65 -3.64 0.12 -5.98
N ASN A 66 -3.64 1.21 -6.75
CA ASN A 66 -4.44 1.35 -7.97
C ASN A 66 -3.63 1.27 -9.29
N HIS A 67 -2.38 0.82 -9.25
CA HIS A 67 -1.49 0.63 -10.41
C HIS A 67 -0.78 -0.73 -10.43
N GLU A 68 -1.45 -1.84 -10.10
CA GLU A 68 -0.94 -3.18 -10.38
C GLU A 68 -2.03 -4.26 -10.37
N MET A 69 -1.80 -5.38 -11.05
CA MET A 69 -2.70 -6.54 -11.01
C MET A 69 -2.79 -7.08 -9.58
N ARG A 70 -4.00 -7.45 -9.17
CA ARG A 70 -4.23 -8.14 -7.91
C ARG A 70 -3.61 -9.54 -7.96
N PRO A 71 -2.90 -9.97 -6.90
CA PRO A 71 -2.35 -11.33 -6.82
C PRO A 71 -3.37 -12.42 -7.14
N GLU A 72 -4.59 -12.27 -6.61
CA GLU A 72 -5.75 -13.15 -6.79
C GLU A 72 -6.14 -13.33 -8.26
N SER A 73 -6.02 -12.26 -9.05
CA SER A 73 -6.44 -12.21 -10.45
C SER A 73 -5.42 -12.86 -11.40
N THR A 74 -4.20 -13.14 -10.94
CA THR A 74 -3.13 -13.70 -11.79
C THR A 74 -3.12 -15.22 -11.89
N GLY A 75 -3.70 -15.92 -10.91
CA GLY A 75 -3.61 -17.38 -10.77
C GLY A 75 -2.22 -17.92 -10.41
N LEU A 76 -1.24 -17.05 -10.10
CA LEU A 76 0.13 -17.43 -9.73
C LEU A 76 0.35 -17.50 -8.22
N TYR A 77 -0.45 -16.77 -7.45
CA TYR A 77 -0.28 -16.62 -6.02
C TYR A 77 -1.14 -17.60 -5.24
N LYS A 78 -0.62 -18.01 -4.08
CA LYS A 78 -1.35 -18.77 -3.07
C LYS A 78 -1.47 -17.97 -1.77
N GLU A 79 -2.53 -18.25 -1.03
CA GLU A 79 -2.68 -17.75 0.33
C GLU A 79 -1.68 -18.43 1.28
N LYS A 80 -1.12 -17.65 2.19
CA LYS A 80 -0.22 -18.09 3.26
C LYS A 80 -0.48 -17.25 4.50
N GLU A 81 -0.52 -17.89 5.66
CA GLU A 81 -0.54 -17.17 6.93
C GLU A 81 0.82 -16.51 7.19
N TRP A 82 0.80 -15.23 7.53
CA TRP A 82 1.96 -14.48 7.94
C TRP A 82 1.56 -13.47 9.00
N ASN A 83 2.24 -13.49 10.14
CA ASN A 83 2.03 -12.54 11.24
C ASN A 83 0.56 -12.37 11.66
N GLY A 84 -0.20 -13.46 11.71
CA GLY A 84 -1.60 -13.47 12.17
C GLY A 84 -2.64 -13.09 11.11
N GLY A 85 -2.23 -12.76 9.89
CA GLY A 85 -3.13 -12.50 8.76
C GLY A 85 -2.75 -13.29 7.51
N ILE A 86 -3.56 -13.15 6.46
CA ILE A 86 -3.32 -13.80 5.16
C ILE A 86 -2.58 -12.89 4.18
N VAL A 87 -1.52 -13.43 3.58
CA VAL A 87 -0.81 -12.85 2.45
C VAL A 87 -0.89 -13.75 1.22
N TYR A 88 -0.79 -13.14 0.05
CA TYR A 88 -0.58 -13.81 -1.22
C TYR A 88 0.91 -13.87 -1.53
N VAL A 89 1.42 -15.08 -1.80
CA VAL A 89 2.82 -15.32 -2.19
C VAL A 89 2.93 -16.22 -3.42
N GLU A 90 3.99 -16.04 -4.19
CA GLU A 90 4.45 -17.04 -5.17
C GLU A 90 5.50 -17.94 -4.51
N ASP A 91 5.51 -19.23 -4.88
CA ASP A 91 6.48 -20.19 -4.33
C ASP A 91 7.94 -19.81 -4.61
N ASP A 92 8.19 -19.23 -5.79
CA ASP A 92 9.53 -18.79 -6.20
C ASP A 92 9.98 -17.50 -5.47
N TYR A 93 9.06 -16.74 -4.87
CA TYR A 93 9.34 -15.43 -4.23
C TYR A 93 8.69 -15.34 -2.84
N PRO A 94 9.07 -16.18 -1.86
CA PRO A 94 8.38 -16.30 -0.58
C PRO A 94 8.50 -15.05 0.32
N ASP A 95 9.50 -14.21 0.08
CA ASP A 95 9.73 -12.95 0.79
C ASP A 95 9.03 -11.75 0.12
N LEU A 96 8.34 -11.97 -1.00
CA LEU A 96 7.48 -10.99 -1.65
C LEU A 96 6.02 -11.31 -1.35
N MET A 97 5.44 -10.55 -0.43
CA MET A 97 4.12 -10.80 0.14
C MET A 97 3.18 -9.65 -0.23
N PHE A 98 1.99 -9.99 -0.70
CA PHE A 98 0.90 -9.04 -0.88
C PHE A 98 -0.17 -9.28 0.18
N ALA A 99 -0.48 -8.27 0.97
CA ALA A 99 -1.51 -8.36 1.99
C ALA A 99 -2.90 -8.55 1.37
N LYS A 100 -3.69 -9.45 1.96
CA LYS A 100 -5.12 -9.52 1.68
C LYS A 100 -5.84 -8.37 2.42
N ASP A 101 -6.67 -7.63 1.69
CA ASP A 101 -7.40 -6.50 2.27
C ASP A 101 -8.34 -6.95 3.39
N GLY A 102 -8.40 -6.16 4.45
CA GLY A 102 -9.18 -6.43 5.66
C GLY A 102 -8.48 -7.29 6.70
N GLU A 103 -7.39 -7.98 6.36
CA GLU A 103 -6.61 -8.74 7.34
C GLU A 103 -5.97 -7.83 8.40
N ILE A 104 -5.86 -8.36 9.61
CA ILE A 104 -5.24 -7.70 10.76
C ILE A 104 -3.98 -8.48 11.13
N PHE A 105 -2.84 -7.81 11.02
CA PHE A 105 -1.51 -8.38 11.24
C PHE A 105 -0.92 -7.92 12.58
N ASP A 106 -0.04 -8.73 13.15
CA ASP A 106 0.92 -8.31 14.17
C ASP A 106 2.22 -7.86 13.49
N ILE A 107 2.43 -6.56 13.41
CA ILE A 107 3.66 -5.99 12.83
C ILE A 107 4.43 -5.32 13.96
N ASP A 108 5.57 -5.90 14.33
CA ASP A 108 6.43 -5.44 15.44
C ASP A 108 5.66 -5.25 16.78
N GLY A 109 4.67 -6.10 17.06
CA GLY A 109 3.83 -6.04 18.26
C GLY A 109 2.64 -5.09 18.16
N TYR A 110 2.40 -4.48 16.99
CA TYR A 110 1.29 -3.56 16.75
C TYR A 110 0.20 -4.22 15.90
N LYS A 111 -1.03 -4.21 16.41
CA LYS A 111 -2.21 -4.69 15.70
C LYS A 111 -2.50 -3.76 14.51
N THR A 112 -2.29 -4.26 13.31
CA THR A 112 -2.23 -3.46 12.09
C THR A 112 -3.24 -3.95 11.07
N ILE A 113 -4.27 -3.15 10.76
CA ILE A 113 -5.23 -3.47 9.70
C ILE A 113 -4.73 -2.96 8.35
N VAL A 114 -4.92 -3.76 7.30
CA VAL A 114 -4.61 -3.38 5.91
C VAL A 114 -5.88 -3.12 5.11
N ILE A 115 -5.95 -1.97 4.45
CA ILE A 115 -7.10 -1.55 3.63
C ILE A 115 -6.59 -0.84 2.38
N GLY A 116 -6.36 -1.55 1.27
CA GLY A 116 -5.87 -0.92 0.06
C GLY A 116 -6.92 -0.62 -1.01
N GLY A 117 -6.42 -0.26 -2.19
CA GLY A 117 -7.19 0.20 -3.34
C GLY A 117 -7.47 1.71 -3.33
N ALA A 118 -7.63 2.27 -4.53
CA ALA A 118 -7.98 3.67 -4.76
C ALA A 118 -8.54 3.87 -6.19
N TYR A 119 -9.16 5.03 -6.43
CA TYR A 119 -9.62 5.38 -7.77
C TYR A 119 -8.48 5.94 -8.63
N SER A 120 -8.45 5.54 -9.89
CA SER A 120 -7.51 6.02 -10.90
C SER A 120 -8.04 7.22 -11.68
N VAL A 121 -7.56 8.42 -11.34
CA VAL A 121 -7.92 9.68 -12.03
C VAL A 121 -7.51 9.71 -13.51
N ASP A 122 -6.52 8.90 -13.88
CA ASP A 122 -6.00 8.74 -15.24
C ASP A 122 -6.59 7.53 -15.98
N LYS A 123 -7.60 6.84 -15.42
CA LYS A 123 -8.25 5.65 -16.02
C LYS A 123 -8.60 5.85 -17.50
N PHE A 124 -9.37 6.90 -17.82
CA PHE A 124 -9.81 7.13 -19.19
C PHE A 124 -8.65 7.42 -20.14
N TYR A 125 -7.63 8.13 -19.67
CA TYR A 125 -6.40 8.36 -20.41
C TYR A 125 -5.64 7.06 -20.70
N ARG A 126 -5.51 6.18 -19.69
CA ARG A 126 -4.86 4.87 -19.88
C ARG A 126 -5.59 4.03 -20.93
N LEU A 127 -6.92 3.96 -20.83
CA LEU A 127 -7.74 3.20 -21.78
C LEU A 127 -7.64 3.76 -23.21
N GLU A 128 -7.69 5.08 -23.38
CA GLU A 128 -7.55 5.73 -24.69
C GLU A 128 -6.17 5.46 -25.33
N ARG A 129 -5.13 5.34 -24.51
CA ARG A 129 -3.75 5.06 -24.95
C ARG A 129 -3.42 3.57 -25.07
N GLY A 130 -4.36 2.68 -24.73
CA GLY A 130 -4.11 1.24 -24.67
C GLY A 130 -3.11 0.84 -23.58
N TYR A 131 -2.97 1.65 -22.53
CA TYR A 131 -2.19 1.34 -21.33
C TYR A 131 -2.99 0.44 -20.38
N GLN A 132 -2.28 -0.20 -19.44
CA GLN A 132 -2.92 -1.09 -18.48
C GLN A 132 -3.76 -0.30 -17.45
N TRP A 133 -4.96 -0.81 -17.20
CA TRP A 133 -5.88 -0.38 -16.17
C TRP A 133 -6.57 -1.63 -15.63
N PHE A 134 -6.78 -1.71 -14.32
CA PHE A 134 -7.36 -2.90 -13.69
C PHE A 134 -8.73 -2.58 -13.10
N ALA A 135 -9.69 -3.50 -13.28
CA ALA A 135 -11.07 -3.27 -12.85
C ALA A 135 -11.25 -3.37 -11.33
N ASP A 136 -10.31 -4.03 -10.67
CA ASP A 136 -10.23 -4.35 -9.24
C ASP A 136 -9.31 -3.38 -8.46
N GLU A 137 -9.03 -2.18 -8.99
CA GLU A 137 -8.20 -1.14 -8.32
C GLU A 137 -8.84 -0.53 -7.07
N GLN A 138 -10.17 -0.54 -6.96
CA GLN A 138 -10.91 -0.09 -5.77
C GLN A 138 -11.43 -1.30 -4.97
N PRO A 139 -11.54 -1.19 -3.64
CA PRO A 139 -12.14 -2.24 -2.84
C PRO A 139 -13.61 -2.46 -3.24
N THR A 140 -13.99 -3.72 -3.44
CA THR A 140 -15.37 -4.10 -3.71
C THR A 140 -16.23 -3.99 -2.45
N GLU A 141 -17.55 -4.03 -2.59
CA GLU A 141 -18.46 -4.02 -1.44
C GLU A 141 -18.25 -5.24 -0.53
N GLU A 142 -17.89 -6.40 -1.09
CA GLU A 142 -17.51 -7.58 -0.31
C GLU A 142 -16.24 -7.34 0.51
N THR A 143 -15.25 -6.66 -0.08
CA THR A 143 -14.00 -6.29 0.60
C THR A 143 -14.27 -5.31 1.73
N LYS A 144 -15.12 -4.29 1.49
CA LYS A 144 -15.52 -3.32 2.52
C LYS A 144 -16.26 -3.99 3.67
N ALA A 145 -17.21 -4.87 3.36
CA ALA A 145 -17.94 -5.64 4.38
C ALA A 145 -17.00 -6.56 5.18
N TYR A 146 -16.00 -7.17 4.52
CA TYR A 146 -15.00 -7.99 5.19
C TYR A 146 -14.15 -7.16 6.18
N VAL A 147 -13.66 -5.99 5.76
CA VAL A 147 -12.91 -5.06 6.62
C VAL A 147 -13.71 -4.68 7.86
N GLU A 148 -14.98 -4.28 7.69
CA GLU A 148 -15.85 -3.93 8.81
C GLU A 148 -16.09 -5.12 9.76
N GLN A 149 -16.26 -6.32 9.23
CA GLN A 149 -16.37 -7.54 10.03
C GLN A 149 -15.11 -7.82 10.84
N GLN A 150 -13.92 -7.60 10.27
CA GLN A 150 -12.66 -7.78 11.00
C GLN A 150 -12.50 -6.74 12.11
N LEU A 151 -12.91 -5.50 11.86
CA LEU A 151 -12.94 -4.44 12.86
C LEU A 151 -13.92 -4.72 13.99
N ASP A 152 -15.10 -5.27 13.71
CA ASP A 152 -16.06 -5.72 14.73
C ASP A 152 -15.44 -6.77 15.67
N LYS A 153 -14.71 -7.75 15.13
CA LYS A 153 -14.04 -8.80 15.92
C LYS A 153 -13.02 -8.26 16.90
N VAL A 154 -12.38 -7.14 16.58
CA VAL A 154 -11.38 -6.49 17.44
C VAL A 154 -11.94 -5.28 18.22
N GLY A 155 -13.27 -5.09 18.19
CA GLY A 155 -13.94 -4.02 18.91
C GLY A 155 -13.57 -2.63 18.42
N TRP A 156 -13.32 -2.46 17.12
CA TRP A 156 -12.94 -1.17 16.50
C TRP A 156 -11.68 -0.55 17.12
N ASN A 157 -10.77 -1.40 17.59
CA ASN A 157 -9.52 -1.00 18.23
C ASN A 157 -8.32 -1.74 17.62
N VAL A 158 -7.53 -0.97 16.88
CA VAL A 158 -6.27 -1.38 16.26
C VAL A 158 -5.20 -0.37 16.60
N ASP A 159 -3.93 -0.74 16.51
CA ASP A 159 -2.84 0.21 16.73
C ASP A 159 -2.58 1.02 15.46
N VAL A 160 -2.62 0.37 14.30
CA VAL A 160 -2.19 0.96 13.02
C VAL A 160 -3.17 0.65 11.90
N VAL A 161 -3.39 1.62 11.03
CA VAL A 161 -4.05 1.44 9.73
C VAL A 161 -3.03 1.64 8.62
N LEU A 162 -2.93 0.67 7.71
CA LEU A 162 -2.20 0.79 6.46
C LEU A 162 -3.21 0.86 5.33
N SER A 163 -3.25 1.98 4.61
CA SER A 163 -4.12 2.12 3.44
C SER A 163 -3.38 2.69 2.25
N HIS A 164 -3.97 2.58 1.07
CA HIS A 164 -3.37 3.21 -0.12
C HIS A 164 -3.82 4.66 -0.24
N THR A 165 -5.13 4.93 -0.23
CA THR A 165 -5.68 6.30 -0.16
C THR A 165 -5.96 6.71 1.31
N VAL A 166 -6.55 7.89 1.52
CA VAL A 166 -6.81 8.48 2.85
C VAL A 166 -8.30 8.70 3.09
N PRO A 167 -8.78 8.86 4.34
CA PRO A 167 -10.13 9.36 4.59
C PRO A 167 -10.37 10.70 3.90
N TYR A 168 -11.61 10.94 3.45
CA TYR A 168 -12.00 12.02 2.55
C TYR A 168 -11.53 13.42 2.97
N GLN A 169 -11.49 13.71 4.27
CA GLN A 169 -11.07 14.98 4.85
C GLN A 169 -9.55 15.22 4.80
N TYR A 170 -8.75 14.16 4.69
CA TYR A 170 -7.28 14.23 4.70
C TYR A 170 -6.66 14.31 3.31
N ARG A 171 -7.47 14.28 2.25
CA ARG A 171 -6.99 14.35 0.87
C ARG A 171 -6.23 15.66 0.64
N PRO A 172 -5.02 15.64 0.04
CA PRO A 172 -4.24 16.84 -0.24
C PRO A 172 -4.78 17.58 -1.47
N VAL A 173 -5.93 18.25 -1.30
CA VAL A 173 -6.67 18.95 -2.37
C VAL A 173 -5.85 20.01 -3.10
N ASP A 174 -4.83 20.57 -2.44
CA ASP A 174 -3.89 21.53 -3.01
C ASP A 174 -2.95 20.92 -4.08
N LEU A 175 -2.84 19.58 -4.13
CA LEU A 175 -2.04 18.83 -5.09
C LEU A 175 -2.85 18.22 -6.24
N PHE A 176 -4.17 18.42 -6.25
CA PHE A 176 -5.01 17.85 -7.29
C PHE A 176 -4.66 18.40 -8.69
N ILE A 177 -4.82 17.55 -9.71
CA ILE A 177 -4.51 17.89 -11.10
C ILE A 177 -5.33 19.11 -11.51
N ARG A 178 -4.65 20.21 -11.84
CA ARG A 178 -5.29 21.45 -12.27
C ARG A 178 -6.09 21.22 -13.55
N GLY A 179 -7.36 21.64 -13.54
CA GLY A 179 -8.25 21.52 -14.69
C GLY A 179 -8.96 20.16 -14.81
N LEU A 180 -8.69 19.20 -13.91
CA LEU A 180 -9.49 17.98 -13.81
C LEU A 180 -10.83 18.29 -13.15
N ASP A 181 -11.92 17.89 -13.80
CA ASP A 181 -13.27 17.97 -13.23
C ASP A 181 -13.42 16.98 -12.07
N GLN A 182 -13.40 17.50 -10.85
CA GLN A 182 -13.50 16.70 -9.63
C GLN A 182 -14.83 15.97 -9.49
N SER A 183 -15.89 16.36 -10.22
CA SER A 183 -17.15 15.62 -10.23
C SER A 183 -17.06 14.26 -10.93
N THR A 184 -16.01 14.06 -11.73
CA THR A 184 -15.74 12.79 -12.44
C THR A 184 -14.88 11.81 -11.64
N VAL A 185 -14.31 12.27 -10.51
CA VAL A 185 -13.46 11.46 -9.63
C VAL A 185 -14.35 10.69 -8.67
N ASP A 186 -14.29 9.36 -8.72
CA ASP A 186 -14.93 8.51 -7.72
C ASP A 186 -14.18 8.64 -6.39
N SER A 187 -14.88 9.11 -5.37
CA SER A 187 -14.33 9.30 -4.02
C SER A 187 -14.99 8.37 -3.00
N SER A 188 -15.62 7.28 -3.46
CA SER A 188 -16.40 6.38 -2.61
C SER A 188 -15.51 5.66 -1.61
N THR A 189 -14.29 5.29 -2.00
CA THR A 189 -13.30 4.68 -1.11
C THR A 189 -12.89 5.64 0.02
N GLU A 190 -12.57 6.89 -0.29
CA GLU A 190 -12.16 7.86 0.74
C GLU A 190 -13.30 8.23 1.68
N LYS A 191 -14.54 8.31 1.18
CA LYS A 191 -15.73 8.52 2.02
C LYS A 191 -15.97 7.35 2.96
N TRP A 192 -15.84 6.12 2.45
CA TRP A 192 -15.94 4.93 3.29
C TRP A 192 -14.83 4.88 4.35
N LEU A 193 -13.59 5.26 4.00
CA LEU A 193 -12.50 5.38 4.98
C LEU A 193 -12.78 6.45 6.05
N THR A 194 -13.50 7.53 5.73
CA THR A 194 -13.99 8.49 6.74
C THR A 194 -14.96 7.83 7.72
N ASP A 195 -15.88 7.00 7.23
CA ASP A 195 -16.81 6.27 8.09
C ASP A 195 -16.07 5.28 9.00
N ILE A 196 -15.05 4.58 8.48
CA ILE A 196 -14.15 3.72 9.27
C ILE A 196 -13.46 4.53 10.37
N GLU A 197 -12.79 5.62 9.99
CA GLU A 197 -11.99 6.47 10.89
C GLU A 197 -12.84 7.05 12.03
N SER A 198 -14.09 7.44 11.74
CA SER A 198 -15.02 7.99 12.73
C SER A 198 -15.39 7.05 13.88
N ARG A 199 -15.23 5.73 13.67
CA ARG A 199 -15.55 4.68 14.63
C ARG A 199 -14.31 4.06 15.27
N LEU A 200 -13.15 4.21 14.63
CA LEU A 200 -11.94 3.49 14.95
C LEU A 200 -11.15 4.19 16.06
N THR A 201 -10.69 3.42 17.05
CA THR A 201 -9.59 3.86 17.93
C THR A 201 -8.28 3.35 17.34
N TYR A 202 -7.37 4.27 17.00
CA TYR A 202 -6.05 3.96 16.42
C TYR A 202 -4.94 4.91 16.89
N LYS A 203 -3.68 4.47 16.80
CA LYS A 203 -2.49 5.27 17.15
C LYS A 203 -1.87 5.95 15.93
N LYS A 204 -1.81 5.26 14.79
CA LYS A 204 -1.19 5.78 13.57
C LYS A 204 -1.90 5.29 12.31
N TRP A 205 -1.97 6.14 11.30
CA TRP A 205 -2.49 5.80 9.98
C TRP A 205 -1.42 6.12 8.94
N TYR A 206 -1.05 5.14 8.11
CA TYR A 206 -0.12 5.35 7.00
C TYR A 206 -0.84 5.17 5.66
N ALA A 207 -0.61 6.10 4.74
CA ALA A 207 -1.22 6.10 3.42
C ALA A 207 -0.21 6.45 2.31
N GLY A 208 -0.54 6.13 1.07
CA GLY A 208 0.23 6.47 -0.14
C GLY A 208 -0.60 7.33 -1.10
N HIS A 209 -0.65 6.91 -2.36
CA HIS A 209 -1.51 7.36 -3.47
C HIS A 209 -1.28 8.80 -3.98
N TYR A 210 -1.15 9.79 -3.11
CA TYR A 210 -1.15 11.21 -3.49
C TYR A 210 0.22 11.78 -3.88
N HIS A 211 1.24 10.93 -3.97
CA HIS A 211 2.62 11.28 -4.39
C HIS A 211 3.19 12.47 -3.60
N CYS A 212 2.93 12.51 -2.29
CA CYS A 212 3.50 13.50 -1.38
C CYS A 212 3.88 12.86 -0.04
N ASP A 213 4.78 13.52 0.68
CA ASP A 213 5.09 13.19 2.07
C ASP A 213 4.44 14.25 2.96
N ARG A 214 3.35 13.89 3.67
CA ARG A 214 2.56 14.83 4.49
C ARG A 214 2.07 14.17 5.76
N ASP A 215 2.29 14.83 6.88
CA ASP A 215 1.75 14.45 8.19
C ASP A 215 0.54 15.33 8.53
N VAL A 216 -0.57 14.72 8.95
CA VAL A 216 -1.76 15.40 9.47
C VAL A 216 -2.29 14.60 10.66
N ASP A 217 -2.24 15.18 11.85
CA ASP A 217 -2.59 14.50 13.10
C ASP A 217 -1.84 13.15 13.25
N ASN A 218 -2.57 12.04 13.34
CA ASN A 218 -2.01 10.69 13.41
C ASN A 218 -1.83 10.03 12.03
N LEU A 219 -2.21 10.71 10.95
CA LEU A 219 -2.11 10.22 9.58
C LEU A 219 -0.84 10.71 8.90
N LYS A 220 -0.18 9.82 8.15
CA LYS A 220 1.01 10.09 7.37
C LYS A 220 0.85 9.57 5.94
N ILE A 221 0.82 10.49 4.99
CA ILE A 221 0.93 10.20 3.56
C ILE A 221 2.43 10.07 3.23
N MET A 222 2.79 8.97 2.56
CA MET A 222 4.16 8.58 2.25
C MET A 222 4.34 8.49 0.74
N TYR A 223 5.41 9.07 0.22
CA TYR A 223 5.82 8.85 -1.16
C TYR A 223 7.32 8.66 -1.29
N ARG A 224 8.13 9.71 -1.05
CA ARG A 224 9.58 9.66 -1.29
C ARG A 224 10.36 9.14 -0.09
N LYS A 225 9.80 9.28 1.12
CA LYS A 225 10.47 8.88 2.36
C LYS A 225 10.41 7.38 2.60
N VAL A 226 11.44 6.87 3.27
CA VAL A 226 11.45 5.59 3.95
C VAL A 226 11.55 5.91 5.44
N CYS A 227 10.70 5.33 6.27
CA CYS A 227 10.70 5.56 7.72
C CYS A 227 10.76 4.22 8.47
N LEU A 228 11.25 4.26 9.70
CA LEU A 228 11.07 3.16 10.63
C LEU A 228 9.58 3.09 11.01
N PHE A 229 8.99 1.90 10.92
CA PHE A 229 7.60 1.69 11.28
C PHE A 229 7.35 2.09 12.75
N MET A 230 6.25 2.81 12.99
CA MET A 230 5.88 3.34 14.31
C MET A 230 6.90 4.29 14.97
N SER A 231 7.82 4.86 14.19
CA SER A 231 8.73 5.90 14.65
C SER A 231 8.29 7.28 14.19
N ASP A 232 8.31 8.25 15.11
CA ASP A 232 8.21 9.68 14.77
C ASP A 232 9.52 10.24 14.20
N THR A 233 10.59 9.43 14.17
CA THR A 233 11.86 9.81 13.57
C THR A 233 11.84 9.51 12.08
N ASP A 234 11.65 10.56 11.27
CA ASP A 234 11.92 10.47 9.84
C ASP A 234 13.40 10.13 9.60
N LEU A 235 13.68 8.97 9.02
CA LEU A 235 14.94 8.75 8.32
C LEU A 235 14.87 9.52 7.00
N LYS A 236 15.05 10.85 7.08
CA LYS A 236 14.87 11.75 5.94
C LYS A 236 15.81 11.34 4.80
N PHE A 237 15.21 10.88 3.72
CA PHE A 237 15.84 10.76 2.41
C PHE A 237 15.26 11.84 1.51
N GLU A 238 15.99 12.94 1.35
CA GLU A 238 15.82 13.84 0.21
C GLU A 238 16.74 13.34 -0.89
N MET A 239 16.17 12.85 -1.99
CA MET A 239 16.90 12.74 -3.24
C MET A 239 16.99 14.14 -3.83
N GLU A 240 18.20 14.66 -3.97
CA GLU A 240 18.49 15.74 -4.94
C GLU A 240 18.12 15.29 -6.37
#